data_AF-A0A2U3DZU3-F1
#
_entry.id   AF-A0A2U3DZU3-F1
#
_cell.length_a   1.000
_cell.length_b   1.000
_cell.length_c   1.000
_cell.angle_alpha   90.00
_cell.angle_beta   90.00
_cell.angle_gamma   90.00
#
_symmetry.space_group_name_H-M   'P 1'
#
loop_
_entity.id
_entity.type
_entity.pdbx_description
1 polymer ?
#
loop_
_entity_poly.entity_id
_entity_poly.type
_entity_poly.pdbx_seq_one_letter_code
_entity_poly.pdbx_strand_id
1 'polypeptide(L)'
;MHVSAFLVSFLLAPAANAAACIKGGSISGETPVPLSADECAATPSDSAAPHNNGSHDNALQKRYYVDPNYIGPQFCFAPDAFGSHPDIQSAAQLQYSWDACYYSVNHMIRKNDDSSALRFHTEYQGADYFYFVYWKPGCESSVTEFDAWQPIRDNPNWTCAGILRRNYLNCNNGGVGGNFQIGCVGYEFKPTKG
;
A
#
# COMPACT_ATOMS: atom_id res chain seq x y z
N MET A 1 12.38 37.89 66.33
CA MET A 1 11.67 38.11 65.05
C MET A 1 11.51 36.73 64.41
N HIS A 2 10.31 36.12 64.47
CA HIS A 2 9.31 36.10 63.38
C HIS A 2 9.84 35.34 62.13
N VAL A 3 9.23 34.33 61.49
CA VAL A 3 8.00 33.50 61.61
C VAL A 3 8.29 32.21 60.80
N SER A 4 7.60 31.12 61.15
CA SER A 4 7.42 29.89 60.37
C SER A 4 6.97 30.10 58.90
N ALA A 5 7.16 29.10 58.03
CA ALA A 5 6.06 28.38 57.33
C ALA A 5 6.49 27.64 56.04
N PHE A 6 6.15 26.34 56.03
CA PHE A 6 5.49 25.54 54.99
C PHE A 6 6.08 25.32 53.57
N LEU A 7 6.28 24.02 53.31
CA LEU A 7 6.14 23.24 52.07
C LEU A 7 5.29 23.88 50.95
N VAL A 8 5.69 23.67 49.68
CA VAL A 8 4.95 22.88 48.66
C VAL A 8 5.91 22.51 47.52
N SER A 9 6.03 21.21 47.23
CA SER A 9 6.63 20.69 45.99
C SER A 9 5.69 20.96 44.80
N PHE A 10 6.19 21.61 43.75
CA PHE A 10 5.54 21.64 42.45
C PHE A 10 6.40 20.93 41.40
N LEU A 11 5.85 19.84 40.89
CA LEU A 11 6.27 19.16 39.66
C LEU A 11 6.09 20.14 38.49
N LEU A 12 7.17 20.51 37.81
CA LEU A 12 7.08 21.10 36.48
C LEU A 12 6.94 19.97 35.44
N ALA A 13 5.78 19.90 34.81
CA ALA A 13 5.62 19.23 33.53
C ALA A 13 6.29 20.07 32.42
N PRO A 14 6.89 19.45 31.39
CA PRO A 14 7.39 20.20 30.24
C PRO A 14 6.23 20.72 29.40
N ALA A 15 6.28 22.01 29.07
CA ALA A 15 5.37 22.66 28.13
C ALA A 15 5.51 22.00 26.74
N ALA A 16 4.38 21.55 26.19
CA ALA A 16 4.30 21.08 24.81
C ALA A 16 4.55 22.27 23.87
N ASN A 17 5.50 22.11 22.94
CA ASN A 17 5.72 23.04 21.84
C ASN A 17 4.46 23.08 20.96
N ALA A 18 3.71 24.18 21.02
CA ALA A 18 2.68 24.49 20.04
C ALA A 18 3.35 24.83 18.70
N ALA A 19 3.27 23.91 17.73
CA ALA A 19 3.56 24.23 16.34
C ALA A 19 2.46 25.18 15.83
N ALA A 20 2.85 26.36 15.37
CA ALA A 20 1.94 27.36 14.83
C ALA A 20 1.31 26.86 13.50
N CYS A 21 -0.02 26.75 13.46
CA CYS A 21 -0.78 26.50 12.24
C CYS A 21 -0.91 27.82 11.44
N ILE A 22 -0.39 27.85 10.21
CA ILE A 22 -0.51 28.98 9.30
C ILE A 22 -1.61 28.68 8.27
N LYS A 23 -2.56 29.59 8.09
CA LYS A 23 -3.62 29.48 7.08
C LYS A 23 -3.01 29.71 5.68
N GLY A 24 -3.04 28.69 4.83
CA GLY A 24 -2.51 28.77 3.47
C GLY A 24 -3.33 29.68 2.57
N GLY A 25 -2.76 30.83 2.20
CA GLY A 25 -3.28 31.74 1.18
C GLY A 25 -2.17 32.09 0.20
N SER A 26 -2.32 31.71 -1.06
CA SER A 26 -1.41 32.04 -2.16
C SER A 26 -1.71 33.45 -2.67
N ILE A 27 -0.80 34.40 -2.47
CA ILE A 27 -0.23 35.34 -3.47
C ILE A 27 0.79 36.28 -2.82
N SER A 28 1.93 36.46 -3.50
CA SER A 28 2.90 37.56 -3.45
C SER A 28 2.75 38.65 -2.36
N GLY A 29 3.68 38.68 -1.40
CA GLY A 29 4.30 39.94 -0.97
C GLY A 29 3.87 40.63 0.33
N GLU A 30 3.21 39.95 1.28
CA GLU A 30 2.92 40.54 2.61
C GLU A 30 3.32 39.59 3.77
N THR A 31 3.82 40.18 4.85
CA THR A 31 4.27 39.49 6.08
C THR A 31 3.12 38.76 6.79
N PRO A 32 3.29 37.52 7.28
CA PRO A 32 2.23 36.78 7.97
C PRO A 32 1.81 37.46 9.28
N VAL A 33 0.51 37.71 9.44
CA VAL A 33 -0.08 38.15 10.71
C VAL A 33 -0.47 36.92 11.54
N PRO A 34 -0.03 36.79 12.81
CA PRO A 34 -0.44 35.67 13.66
C PRO A 34 -1.92 35.78 14.04
N LEU A 35 -2.66 34.67 13.89
CA LEU A 35 -4.06 34.55 14.33
C LEU A 35 -4.14 34.41 15.85
N SER A 36 -5.23 34.93 16.44
CA SER A 36 -5.46 34.87 17.89
C SER A 36 -5.90 33.46 18.34
N ALA A 37 -5.66 33.12 19.61
CA ALA A 37 -5.90 31.78 20.16
C ALA A 37 -7.38 31.33 20.11
N ASP A 38 -8.33 32.26 19.98
CA ASP A 38 -9.76 31.95 19.96
C ASP A 38 -10.25 31.38 18.61
N GLU A 39 -9.51 31.60 17.51
CA GLU A 39 -9.85 31.04 16.19
C GLU A 39 -9.42 29.57 16.02
N CYS A 40 -8.64 29.02 16.96
CA CYS A 40 -8.18 27.63 16.94
C CYS A 40 -9.11 26.63 17.65
N ALA A 41 -10.19 27.09 18.28
CA ALA A 41 -11.01 26.28 19.19
C ALA A 41 -12.45 25.98 18.69
N ALA A 42 -12.72 26.05 17.39
CA ALA A 42 -14.03 25.66 16.87
C ALA A 42 -14.15 24.12 16.77
N THR A 43 -14.76 23.52 17.79
CA THR A 43 -15.20 22.11 17.79
C THR A 43 -16.36 21.91 16.81
N PRO A 44 -16.36 20.91 15.92
CA PRO A 44 -17.55 20.53 15.17
C PRO A 44 -18.32 19.45 15.95
N SER A 45 -19.51 19.77 16.47
CA SER A 45 -20.51 18.78 16.90
C SER A 45 -21.90 19.18 16.37
N ASP A 46 -22.41 18.25 15.56
CA ASP A 46 -23.79 17.82 15.34
C ASP A 46 -24.86 18.73 14.69
N SER A 47 -25.07 18.44 13.39
CA SER A 47 -26.32 17.89 12.82
C SER A 47 -27.66 18.62 12.99
N ALA A 48 -28.19 19.17 11.88
CA ALA A 48 -29.62 19.11 11.54
C ALA A 48 -29.93 19.37 10.03
N ALA A 49 -30.08 18.26 9.27
CA ALA A 49 -30.99 18.00 8.12
C ALA A 49 -30.88 18.82 6.79
N PRO A 50 -31.55 18.37 5.70
CA PRO A 50 -31.07 17.35 4.77
C PRO A 50 -30.80 17.96 3.38
N HIS A 51 -29.57 17.84 2.88
CA HIS A 51 -29.26 18.17 1.50
C HIS A 51 -28.96 16.89 0.72
N ASN A 52 -29.73 16.66 -0.35
CA ASN A 52 -29.68 15.51 -1.25
C ASN A 52 -28.24 15.21 -1.73
N ASN A 53 -27.61 14.21 -1.13
CA ASN A 53 -26.26 13.73 -1.44
C ASN A 53 -26.27 12.72 -2.60
N GLY A 54 -26.52 13.20 -3.82
CA GLY A 54 -26.56 12.33 -5.02
C GLY A 54 -25.39 12.47 -5.98
N SER A 55 -24.65 13.59 -5.95
CA SER A 55 -23.76 13.96 -7.06
C SER A 55 -22.28 14.11 -6.68
N HIS A 56 -21.95 14.58 -5.47
CA HIS A 56 -20.56 14.77 -5.05
C HIS A 56 -19.89 13.48 -4.54
N ASP A 57 -20.66 12.60 -3.89
CA ASP A 57 -20.15 11.31 -3.38
C ASP A 57 -19.69 10.40 -4.52
N ASN A 58 -20.40 10.39 -5.64
CA ASN A 58 -20.09 9.57 -6.81
C ASN A 58 -18.78 10.01 -7.51
N ALA A 59 -18.49 11.31 -7.55
CA ALA A 59 -17.27 11.84 -8.17
C ALA A 59 -16.02 11.66 -7.28
N LEU A 60 -16.16 11.65 -5.95
CA LEU A 60 -15.08 11.35 -5.02
C LEU A 60 -14.81 9.84 -4.91
N GLN A 61 -15.86 9.02 -4.88
CA GLN A 61 -15.74 7.57 -4.93
C GLN A 61 -15.03 7.12 -6.21
N LYS A 62 -15.36 7.72 -7.36
CA LYS A 62 -14.65 7.46 -8.63
C LYS A 62 -13.15 7.81 -8.60
N ARG A 63 -12.70 8.72 -7.72
CA ARG A 63 -11.26 9.06 -7.59
C ARG A 63 -10.45 8.04 -6.78
N TYR A 64 -11.10 7.19 -5.99
CA TYR A 64 -10.44 6.17 -5.18
C TYR A 64 -10.47 4.78 -5.83
N TYR A 65 -11.41 4.56 -6.75
CA TYR A 65 -11.59 3.28 -7.43
C TYR A 65 -10.57 3.08 -8.54
N VAL A 66 -9.82 1.99 -8.45
CA VAL A 66 -8.91 1.51 -9.47
C VAL A 66 -9.71 0.76 -10.54
N ASP A 67 -9.50 1.13 -11.80
CA ASP A 67 -10.10 0.43 -12.95
C ASP A 67 -9.67 -1.05 -12.94
N PRO A 68 -10.59 -2.03 -13.14
CA PRO A 68 -10.21 -3.44 -13.18
C PRO A 68 -9.13 -3.79 -14.21
N ASN A 69 -9.05 -3.05 -15.31
CA ASN A 69 -8.03 -3.20 -16.35
C ASN A 69 -6.83 -2.28 -16.16
N TYR A 70 -6.74 -1.56 -15.04
CA TYR A 70 -5.57 -0.75 -14.71
C TYR A 70 -4.32 -1.63 -14.70
N ILE A 71 -3.29 -1.19 -15.42
CA ILE A 71 -1.97 -1.82 -15.44
C ILE A 71 -1.04 -0.88 -14.69
N GLY A 72 -0.57 -1.31 -13.53
CA GLY A 72 0.31 -0.52 -12.69
C GLY A 72 1.75 -0.46 -13.22
N PRO A 73 2.57 0.46 -12.68
CA PRO A 73 3.99 0.46 -12.96
C PRO A 73 4.67 -0.77 -12.36
N GLN A 74 5.78 -1.19 -12.97
CA GLN A 74 6.69 -2.16 -12.38
C GLN A 74 7.43 -1.51 -11.21
N PHE A 75 7.40 -2.15 -10.05
CA PHE A 75 8.26 -1.80 -8.92
C PHE A 75 9.30 -2.90 -8.72
N CYS A 76 10.54 -2.51 -8.53
CA CYS A 76 11.66 -3.42 -8.28
C CYS A 76 12.20 -3.17 -6.88
N PHE A 77 12.39 -4.25 -6.13
CA PHE A 77 13.03 -4.12 -4.83
C PHE A 77 14.53 -3.81 -5.00
N ALA A 78 15.13 -3.21 -3.97
CA ALA A 78 16.57 -2.96 -3.96
C ALA A 78 17.34 -4.31 -3.95
N PRO A 79 18.51 -4.39 -4.62
CA PRO A 79 19.30 -5.63 -4.69
C PRO A 79 19.70 -6.23 -3.34
N ASP A 80 19.75 -5.43 -2.28
CA ASP A 80 20.14 -5.81 -0.92
C ASP A 80 18.97 -5.85 0.08
N ALA A 81 17.72 -5.67 -0.39
CA ALA A 81 16.53 -5.54 0.46
C ALA A 81 16.24 -6.76 1.35
N PHE A 82 16.78 -7.93 0.99
CA PHE A 82 16.50 -9.22 1.64
C PHE A 82 17.76 -9.93 2.14
N GLY A 83 18.88 -9.23 2.26
CA GLY A 83 20.14 -9.83 2.70
C GLY A 83 20.76 -10.74 1.63
N SER A 84 21.56 -11.72 2.07
CA SER A 84 22.28 -12.60 1.15
C SER A 84 21.38 -13.72 0.63
N HIS A 85 21.28 -13.85 -0.68
CA HIS A 85 20.63 -14.97 -1.36
C HIS A 85 21.36 -15.27 -2.68
N PRO A 86 21.28 -16.50 -3.21
CA PRO A 86 21.78 -16.83 -4.54
C PRO A 86 20.99 -16.07 -5.61
N ASP A 87 21.58 -15.80 -6.76
CA ASP A 87 20.80 -15.32 -7.91
C ASP A 87 19.98 -16.47 -8.49
N ILE A 88 18.66 -16.31 -8.55
CA ILE A 88 17.79 -17.34 -9.10
C ILE A 88 17.96 -17.43 -10.62
N GLN A 89 18.22 -18.64 -11.10
CA GLN A 89 18.36 -18.86 -12.53
C GLN A 89 17.02 -18.68 -13.26
N SER A 90 17.12 -18.09 -14.45
CA SER A 90 16.00 -17.81 -15.35
C SER A 90 15.03 -18.99 -15.55
N ALA A 91 15.56 -20.20 -15.72
CA ALA A 91 14.73 -21.41 -15.89
C ALA A 91 13.99 -21.79 -14.60
N ALA A 92 14.66 -21.71 -13.45
CA ALA A 92 14.04 -21.98 -12.14
C ALA A 92 12.94 -20.95 -11.84
N GLN A 93 13.21 -19.68 -12.09
CA GLN A 93 12.22 -18.62 -11.87
C GLN A 93 10.99 -18.78 -12.77
N LEU A 94 11.18 -19.21 -14.03
CA LEU A 94 10.05 -19.54 -14.91
C LEU A 94 9.23 -20.71 -14.34
N GLN A 95 9.89 -21.81 -13.93
CA GLN A 95 9.21 -22.97 -13.36
C GLN A 95 8.41 -22.60 -12.12
N TYR A 96 9.02 -21.91 -11.15
CA TYR A 96 8.33 -21.53 -9.92
C TYR A 96 7.22 -20.49 -10.12
N SER A 97 7.33 -19.64 -11.15
CA SER A 97 6.22 -18.76 -11.54
C SER A 97 5.01 -19.56 -12.03
N TRP A 98 5.24 -20.68 -12.74
CA TRP A 98 4.17 -21.60 -13.13
C TRP A 98 3.62 -22.37 -11.94
N ASP A 99 4.47 -22.90 -11.06
CA ASP A 99 4.06 -23.66 -9.87
C ASP A 99 3.20 -22.80 -8.94
N ALA A 100 3.60 -21.55 -8.71
CA ALA A 100 2.85 -20.58 -7.92
C ALA A 100 1.43 -20.31 -8.46
N CYS A 101 1.26 -20.47 -9.77
CA CYS A 101 0.01 -20.22 -10.48
C CYS A 101 -0.70 -21.51 -10.90
N TYR A 102 -0.16 -22.69 -10.61
CA TYR A 102 -0.68 -23.95 -11.14
C TYR A 102 -2.13 -24.21 -10.70
N TYR A 103 -2.42 -23.96 -9.42
CA TYR A 103 -3.77 -24.07 -8.85
C TYR A 103 -4.62 -22.80 -9.00
N SER A 104 -4.14 -21.80 -9.76
CA SER A 104 -4.86 -20.54 -9.93
C SER A 104 -5.95 -20.59 -11.02
N VAL A 105 -6.04 -21.69 -11.78
CA VAL A 105 -7.09 -21.89 -12.79
C VAL A 105 -8.45 -21.94 -12.09
N ASN A 106 -9.33 -20.98 -12.43
CA ASN A 106 -10.63 -20.74 -11.76
C ASN A 106 -10.52 -20.29 -10.29
N HIS A 107 -9.34 -19.87 -9.82
CA HIS A 107 -9.18 -19.30 -8.49
C HIS A 107 -9.40 -17.79 -8.54
N MET A 108 -10.19 -17.26 -7.60
CA MET A 108 -10.50 -15.84 -7.52
C MET A 108 -9.79 -15.21 -6.33
N ILE A 109 -9.05 -14.12 -6.58
CA ILE A 109 -8.52 -13.23 -5.55
C ILE A 109 -9.63 -12.27 -5.14
N ARG A 110 -10.01 -12.25 -3.87
CA ARG A 110 -11.19 -11.55 -3.35
C ARG A 110 -10.83 -10.41 -2.43
N LYS A 111 -11.61 -9.33 -2.55
CA LYS A 111 -11.51 -8.17 -1.67
C LYS A 111 -11.85 -8.57 -0.23
N ASN A 112 -11.04 -8.11 0.72
CA ASN A 112 -11.21 -8.34 2.16
C ASN A 112 -11.22 -9.82 2.57
N ASP A 113 -10.67 -10.71 1.74
CA ASP A 113 -10.53 -12.13 2.02
C ASP A 113 -9.08 -12.55 1.79
N ASP A 114 -8.26 -12.43 2.83
CA ASP A 114 -6.84 -12.81 2.78
C ASP A 114 -6.63 -14.31 2.50
N SER A 115 -7.64 -15.15 2.75
CA SER A 115 -7.56 -16.58 2.46
C SER A 115 -7.63 -16.88 0.96
N SER A 116 -8.10 -15.91 0.15
CA SER A 116 -8.08 -15.98 -1.30
C SER A 116 -6.69 -15.69 -1.90
N ALA A 117 -5.73 -15.19 -1.12
CA ALA A 117 -4.40 -14.91 -1.64
C ALA A 117 -3.64 -16.20 -2.00
N LEU A 118 -2.97 -16.20 -3.15
CA LEU A 118 -2.01 -17.26 -3.49
C LEU A 118 -0.68 -16.97 -2.82
N ARG A 119 -0.17 -17.97 -2.11
CA ARG A 119 1.11 -17.92 -1.42
C ARG A 119 1.87 -19.18 -1.76
N PHE A 120 2.89 -19.03 -2.59
CA PHE A 120 3.78 -20.14 -2.94
C PHE A 120 5.16 -19.87 -2.37
N HIS A 121 5.72 -20.89 -1.74
CA HIS A 121 7.04 -20.91 -1.12
C HIS A 121 7.85 -22.01 -1.77
N THR A 122 9.12 -21.72 -2.03
CA THR A 122 10.07 -22.69 -2.54
C THR A 122 11.47 -22.36 -2.03
N GLU A 123 12.34 -23.36 -2.00
CA GLU A 123 13.76 -23.20 -1.68
C GLU A 123 14.57 -23.34 -2.97
N TYR A 124 15.52 -22.43 -3.18
CA TYR A 124 16.49 -22.49 -4.27
C TYR A 124 17.90 -22.28 -3.73
N GLN A 125 18.73 -23.31 -3.85
CA GLN A 125 20.13 -23.30 -3.39
C GLN A 125 20.30 -22.79 -1.94
N GLY A 126 19.43 -23.24 -1.04
CA GLY A 126 19.49 -22.89 0.38
C GLY A 126 18.90 -21.53 0.75
N ALA A 127 18.23 -20.84 -0.17
CA ALA A 127 17.46 -19.63 0.13
C ALA A 127 15.99 -19.80 -0.20
N ASP A 128 15.13 -19.25 0.65
CA ASP A 128 13.69 -19.29 0.44
C ASP A 128 13.23 -18.16 -0.49
N TYR A 129 12.27 -18.48 -1.34
CA TYR A 129 11.60 -17.56 -2.25
C TYR A 129 10.10 -17.64 -2.09
N PHE A 130 9.47 -16.49 -2.16
CA PHE A 130 8.03 -16.34 -2.13
C PHE A 130 7.48 -15.73 -3.42
N TYR A 131 6.32 -16.26 -3.81
CA TYR A 131 5.50 -15.77 -4.89
C TYR A 131 4.10 -15.51 -4.34
N PHE A 132 3.63 -14.28 -4.46
CA PHE A 132 2.35 -13.85 -3.91
C PHE A 132 1.44 -13.27 -4.99
N VAL A 133 0.16 -13.64 -4.92
CA VAL A 133 -0.92 -12.99 -5.67
C VAL A 133 -2.02 -12.64 -4.68
N TYR A 134 -2.33 -11.35 -4.53
CA TYR A 134 -3.17 -10.87 -3.42
C TYR A 134 -3.98 -9.64 -3.79
N TRP A 135 -5.12 -9.46 -3.13
CA TRP A 135 -5.84 -8.19 -3.18
C TRP A 135 -5.05 -7.14 -2.42
N LYS A 136 -4.66 -6.05 -3.08
CA LYS A 136 -3.86 -4.98 -2.45
C LYS A 136 -4.65 -4.34 -1.31
N PRO A 137 -4.09 -4.27 -0.08
CA PRO A 137 -4.76 -3.66 1.05
C PRO A 137 -5.22 -2.22 0.75
N GLY A 138 -6.46 -1.91 1.12
CA GLY A 138 -7.07 -0.60 0.88
C GLY A 138 -7.43 -0.31 -0.59
N CYS A 139 -7.14 -1.21 -1.54
CA CYS A 139 -7.51 -0.99 -2.92
C CYS A 139 -9.02 -1.19 -3.14
N GLU A 140 -9.65 -0.22 -3.79
CA GLU A 140 -11.06 -0.25 -4.15
C GLU A 140 -11.20 -0.38 -5.67
N SER A 141 -12.16 -1.18 -6.12
CA SER A 141 -12.47 -1.36 -7.54
C SER A 141 -13.96 -1.58 -7.72
N SER A 142 -14.47 -1.43 -8.95
CA SER A 142 -15.87 -1.69 -9.28
C SER A 142 -16.22 -3.18 -9.20
N VAL A 143 -15.21 -4.05 -9.20
CA VAL A 143 -15.32 -5.49 -8.95
C VAL A 143 -14.84 -5.83 -7.54
N THR A 144 -15.27 -6.96 -7.01
CA THR A 144 -14.86 -7.46 -5.68
C THR A 144 -13.94 -8.68 -5.75
N GLU A 145 -13.68 -9.18 -6.96
CA GLU A 145 -12.80 -10.31 -7.19
C GLU A 145 -12.15 -10.22 -8.58
N PHE A 146 -11.00 -10.86 -8.70
CA PHE A 146 -10.24 -11.00 -9.94
C PHE A 146 -9.85 -12.46 -10.14
N ASP A 147 -9.88 -12.92 -11.38
CA ASP A 147 -9.31 -14.21 -11.74
C ASP A 147 -7.79 -14.16 -11.53
N ALA A 148 -7.26 -15.08 -10.71
CA ALA A 148 -5.86 -15.10 -10.37
C ALA A 148 -4.99 -15.46 -11.58
N TRP A 149 -5.46 -16.41 -12.41
CA TRP A 149 -4.79 -16.90 -13.61
C TRP A 149 -4.74 -15.85 -14.72
N GLN A 150 -5.86 -15.17 -14.97
CA GLN A 150 -6.03 -14.19 -16.04
C GLN A 150 -6.78 -12.96 -15.52
N PRO A 151 -6.09 -12.04 -14.81
CA PRO A 151 -6.71 -10.87 -14.18
C PRO A 151 -7.33 -9.87 -15.16
N ILE A 152 -6.87 -9.86 -16.42
CA ILE A 152 -7.52 -9.11 -17.52
C ILE A 152 -8.20 -10.11 -18.43
N ARG A 153 -9.52 -10.14 -18.37
CA ARG A 153 -10.36 -11.05 -19.16
C ARG A 153 -9.99 -11.00 -20.64
N ASP A 154 -9.89 -12.17 -21.27
CA ASP A 154 -9.61 -12.34 -22.70
C ASP A 154 -8.27 -11.72 -23.18
N ASN A 155 -7.35 -11.36 -22.27
CA ASN A 155 -6.02 -10.85 -22.61
C ASN A 155 -4.91 -11.86 -22.22
N PRO A 156 -4.38 -12.65 -23.17
CA PRO A 156 -3.38 -13.69 -22.88
C PRO A 156 -1.99 -13.13 -22.55
N ASN A 157 -1.75 -11.83 -22.71
CA ASN A 157 -0.46 -11.21 -22.38
C ASN A 157 -0.26 -11.01 -20.87
N TRP A 158 -1.33 -11.13 -20.08
CA TRP A 158 -1.35 -10.85 -18.65
C TRP A 158 -1.85 -12.07 -17.88
N THR A 159 -1.03 -13.12 -17.86
CA THR A 159 -1.27 -14.31 -17.05
C THR A 159 -0.54 -14.22 -15.70
N CYS A 160 -1.02 -14.95 -14.70
CA CYS A 160 -0.39 -15.06 -13.38
C CYS A 160 1.12 -15.33 -13.47
N ALA A 161 1.49 -16.42 -14.16
CA ALA A 161 2.88 -16.82 -14.31
C ALA A 161 3.67 -15.80 -15.14
N GLY A 162 3.04 -15.21 -16.17
CA GLY A 162 3.66 -14.18 -17.00
C GLY A 162 3.99 -12.89 -16.22
N ILE A 163 3.12 -12.49 -15.30
CA ILE A 163 3.33 -11.29 -14.47
C ILE A 163 4.43 -11.55 -13.42
N LEU A 164 4.40 -12.70 -12.73
CA LEU A 164 5.47 -13.08 -11.80
C LEU A 164 6.82 -13.20 -12.52
N ARG A 165 6.82 -13.75 -13.73
CA ARG A 165 8.00 -13.82 -14.61
C ARG A 165 8.51 -12.44 -15.01
N ARG A 166 7.60 -11.49 -15.25
CA ARG A 166 7.95 -10.10 -15.58
C ARG A 166 8.69 -9.41 -14.44
N ASN A 167 8.27 -9.63 -13.18
CA ASN A 167 8.97 -9.10 -12.01
C ASN A 167 10.45 -9.52 -11.96
N TYR A 168 10.78 -10.71 -12.45
CA TYR A 168 12.18 -11.15 -12.58
C TYR A 168 12.88 -10.49 -13.78
N LEU A 169 12.30 -10.62 -14.98
CA LEU A 169 12.93 -10.21 -16.23
C LEU A 169 13.22 -8.71 -16.28
N ASN A 170 12.31 -7.90 -15.72
CA ASN A 170 12.40 -6.45 -15.84
C ASN A 170 13.17 -5.78 -14.69
N CYS A 171 13.31 -6.44 -13.54
CA CYS A 171 13.98 -5.83 -12.40
C CYS A 171 15.49 -6.03 -12.38
N ASN A 172 16.01 -7.10 -13.00
CA ASN A 172 17.44 -7.38 -13.17
C ASN A 172 18.30 -7.04 -11.93
N ASN A 173 17.83 -7.45 -10.76
CA ASN A 173 18.37 -7.10 -9.45
C ASN A 173 18.90 -8.34 -8.72
N GLY A 174 19.62 -9.19 -9.45
CA GLY A 174 20.25 -10.40 -8.89
C GLY A 174 19.26 -11.43 -8.35
N GLY A 175 18.05 -11.50 -8.91
CA GLY A 175 17.04 -12.47 -8.49
C GLY A 175 16.15 -12.01 -7.33
N VAL A 176 16.28 -10.76 -6.86
CA VAL A 176 15.41 -10.21 -5.82
C VAL A 176 13.96 -10.05 -6.32
N GLY A 177 13.76 -9.65 -7.58
CA GLY A 177 12.42 -9.45 -8.13
C GLY A 177 11.76 -8.14 -7.75
N GLY A 178 10.45 -8.16 -7.56
CA GLY A 178 9.64 -6.95 -7.52
C GLY A 178 8.15 -7.23 -7.35
N ASN A 179 7.36 -6.17 -7.55
CA ASN A 179 5.91 -6.28 -7.60
C ASN A 179 5.33 -5.53 -8.81
N PHE A 180 4.17 -6.03 -9.24
CA PHE A 180 3.37 -5.51 -10.35
C PHE A 180 1.90 -5.52 -9.97
N GLN A 181 1.10 -4.62 -10.53
CA GLN A 181 -0.33 -4.49 -10.22
C GLN A 181 -1.19 -4.58 -11.47
N ILE A 182 -2.28 -5.34 -11.38
CA ILE A 182 -3.40 -5.29 -12.33
C ILE A 182 -4.68 -5.09 -11.55
N GLY A 183 -5.46 -4.05 -11.87
CA GLY A 183 -6.62 -3.67 -11.08
C GLY A 183 -6.25 -3.53 -9.61
N CYS A 184 -6.92 -4.26 -8.73
CA CYS A 184 -6.56 -4.32 -7.30
C CYS A 184 -5.72 -5.54 -6.91
N VAL A 185 -5.23 -6.34 -7.85
CA VAL A 185 -4.37 -7.50 -7.56
C VAL A 185 -2.90 -7.14 -7.67
N GLY A 186 -2.15 -7.44 -6.62
CA GLY A 186 -0.69 -7.38 -6.60
C GLY A 186 -0.09 -8.76 -6.90
N TYR A 187 0.95 -8.76 -7.72
CA TYR A 187 1.78 -9.91 -8.05
C TYR A 187 3.20 -9.62 -7.59
N GLU A 188 3.73 -10.43 -6.68
CA GLU A 188 5.01 -10.19 -6.04
C GLU A 188 5.88 -11.44 -6.07
N PHE A 189 7.15 -11.24 -6.36
CA PHE A 189 8.20 -12.26 -6.29
C PHE A 189 9.36 -11.68 -5.49
N LYS A 190 9.80 -12.40 -4.45
CA LYS A 190 10.93 -11.98 -3.61
C LYS A 190 11.59 -13.14 -2.84
N PRO A 191 12.87 -13.01 -2.47
CA PRO A 191 13.49 -13.84 -1.43
C PRO A 191 12.87 -13.58 -0.04
N THR A 192 13.17 -14.46 0.90
CA THR A 192 13.06 -14.14 2.33
C THR A 192 14.28 -13.39 2.81
N LYS A 193 14.15 -12.75 3.97
CA LYS A 193 15.34 -12.30 4.69
C LYS A 193 16.10 -13.54 5.16
N GLY A 194 17.31 -13.71 4.64
CA GLY A 194 18.30 -14.64 5.18
C GLY A 194 18.80 -14.24 6.56
#